data_AF-A0A3D2YGH7-F1
#
_entry.id   AF-A0A3D2YGH7-F1
#
_cell.length_a   1.000
_cell.length_b   1.000
_cell.length_c   1.000
_cell.angle_alpha   90.00
_cell.angle_beta   90.00
_cell.angle_gamma   90.00
#
_symmetry.space_group_name_H-M   'P 1'
#
loop_
_entity.id
_entity.type
_entity.pdbx_description
1 polymer ?
#
loop_
_entity_poly.entity_id
_entity_poly.type
_entity_poly.pdbx_seq_one_letter_code
_entity_poly.pdbx_strand_id
1 'polypeptide(L)'
;GVFNFEGGCYAKCINLSPEGEPEIYNAIKFGALVENVVMDPDTREFDFDDDSLAVNSRVGYPVEYIPNAELSGMSPSVPKTVIFLTADAYGVLPPISKLDKNQAMYYFVSGFTSKVAGTEIGVTEPVPTFSTCFGEPFLPLDPSVYAAMLADKVEKAGAKVYLVNTGWNGTG
;
A
#
# COMPACT_ATOMS: atom_id res chain seq x y z
N GLY A 1 8.20 -12.07 -15.53
CA GLY A 1 7.06 -12.01 -14.60
C GLY A 1 7.29 -10.94 -13.57
N VAL A 2 6.66 -11.10 -12.41
CA VAL A 2 6.89 -10.32 -11.17
C VAL A 2 7.31 -11.31 -10.09
N PHE A 3 8.16 -10.87 -9.18
CA PHE A 3 8.53 -11.64 -8.01
C PHE A 3 8.58 -10.73 -6.78
N ASN A 4 8.29 -11.31 -5.60
CA ASN A 4 8.35 -10.64 -4.32
C ASN A 4 9.81 -10.60 -3.82
N PHE A 5 10.20 -9.50 -3.19
CA PHE A 5 11.50 -9.39 -2.51
C PHE A 5 11.44 -9.92 -1.08
N GLU A 6 10.24 -10.00 -0.49
CA GLU A 6 10.02 -10.28 0.92
C GLU A 6 9.50 -11.71 1.16
N GLY A 7 9.70 -12.21 2.38
CA GLY A 7 9.16 -13.50 2.86
C GLY A 7 7.94 -13.36 3.78
N GLY A 8 7.40 -12.15 3.91
CA GLY A 8 6.34 -11.82 4.85
C GLY A 8 5.60 -10.55 4.46
N CYS A 9 4.72 -10.10 5.35
CA CYS A 9 3.99 -8.84 5.22
C CYS A 9 4.19 -8.00 6.48
N TYR A 10 4.20 -6.67 6.29
CA TYR A 10 4.29 -5.69 7.37
C TYR A 10 3.03 -4.79 7.34
N ALA A 11 1.94 -5.31 7.87
CA ALA A 11 0.60 -4.73 7.75
C ALA A 11 0.35 -3.65 8.80
N LYS A 12 -0.44 -2.63 8.44
CA LYS A 12 -0.96 -1.60 9.37
C LYS A 12 -2.13 -2.18 10.16
N CYS A 13 -2.21 -1.85 11.45
CA CYS A 13 -3.16 -2.47 12.38
C CYS A 13 -4.29 -1.55 12.88
N ILE A 14 -4.19 -0.24 12.71
CA ILE A 14 -5.26 0.67 13.18
C ILE A 14 -6.61 0.32 12.52
N ASN A 15 -7.66 0.22 13.34
CA ASN A 15 -9.02 -0.17 12.97
C ASN A 15 -9.13 -1.58 12.34
N LEU A 16 -8.14 -2.44 12.56
CA LEU A 16 -8.16 -3.82 12.07
C LEU A 16 -9.29 -4.60 12.75
N SER A 17 -10.13 -5.25 11.95
CA SER A 17 -11.24 -6.08 12.46
C SER A 17 -11.28 -7.44 11.76
N PRO A 18 -11.78 -8.48 12.44
CA PRO A 18 -11.98 -9.78 11.81
C PRO A 18 -13.03 -9.74 10.69
N GLU A 19 -13.96 -8.79 10.70
CA GLU A 19 -14.96 -8.59 9.64
C GLU A 19 -14.39 -7.85 8.42
N GLY A 20 -13.56 -6.82 8.63
CA GLY A 20 -12.98 -6.00 7.56
C GLY A 20 -11.83 -6.72 6.84
N GLU A 21 -10.88 -7.27 7.60
CA GLU A 21 -9.65 -7.86 7.08
C GLU A 21 -9.36 -9.24 7.72
N PRO A 22 -10.22 -10.25 7.51
CA PRO A 22 -10.12 -11.54 8.19
C PRO A 22 -8.77 -12.23 7.99
N GLU A 23 -8.16 -12.14 6.80
CA GLU A 23 -6.88 -12.81 6.54
C GLU A 23 -5.72 -12.17 7.31
N ILE A 24 -5.70 -10.84 7.41
CA ILE A 24 -4.68 -10.11 8.17
C ILE A 24 -4.89 -10.34 9.67
N TYR A 25 -6.12 -10.24 10.15
CA TYR A 25 -6.47 -10.49 11.55
C TYR A 25 -6.05 -11.91 11.99
N ASN A 26 -6.37 -12.93 11.19
CA ASN A 26 -6.00 -14.32 11.48
C ASN A 26 -4.51 -14.62 11.30
N ALA A 27 -3.74 -13.73 10.66
CA ALA A 27 -2.29 -13.83 10.61
C ALA A 27 -1.63 -13.37 11.93
N ILE A 28 -2.36 -12.68 12.82
CA ILE A 28 -1.86 -12.28 14.14
C ILE A 28 -1.96 -13.47 15.10
N LYS A 29 -0.93 -14.31 15.08
CA LYS A 29 -0.79 -15.51 15.92
C LYS A 29 0.67 -15.71 16.32
N PHE A 30 0.95 -16.76 17.10
CA PHE A 30 2.32 -17.07 17.51
C PHE A 30 3.29 -17.11 16.31
N GLY A 31 4.33 -16.29 16.37
CA GLY A 31 5.31 -16.08 15.29
C GLY A 31 5.16 -14.75 14.54
N ALA A 32 4.01 -14.07 14.66
CA ALA A 32 3.86 -12.68 14.28
C ALA A 32 4.48 -11.75 15.34
N LEU A 33 4.95 -10.57 14.90
CA LEU A 33 5.47 -9.51 15.76
C LEU A 33 4.56 -8.28 15.64
N VAL A 34 3.87 -7.95 16.73
CA VAL A 34 3.01 -6.76 16.82
C VAL A 34 3.83 -5.59 17.36
N GLU A 35 3.66 -4.41 16.76
CA GLU A 35 4.40 -3.19 17.07
C GLU A 35 3.43 -2.03 17.33
N ASN A 36 3.57 -1.39 18.50
CA ASN A 36 2.82 -0.21 18.92
C ASN A 36 1.28 -0.36 18.89
N VAL A 37 0.76 -1.58 19.09
CA VAL A 37 -0.66 -1.83 19.36
C VAL A 37 -0.84 -1.90 20.87
N VAL A 38 -1.88 -1.24 21.39
CA VAL A 38 -2.23 -1.29 22.81
C VAL A 38 -2.78 -2.67 23.14
N MET A 39 -2.40 -3.21 24.30
CA MET A 39 -2.81 -4.54 24.74
C MET A 39 -3.33 -4.44 26.17
N ASP A 40 -4.50 -5.02 26.39
CA ASP A 40 -5.08 -5.13 27.72
C ASP A 40 -4.13 -5.96 28.62
N PRO A 41 -3.73 -5.44 29.80
CA PRO A 41 -2.75 -6.11 30.65
C PRO A 41 -3.28 -7.42 31.25
N ASP A 42 -4.60 -7.55 31.42
CA ASP A 42 -5.26 -8.69 32.07
C ASP A 42 -5.72 -9.73 31.04
N THR A 43 -6.44 -9.31 29.99
CA THR A 43 -6.96 -10.23 28.95
C THR A 43 -5.93 -10.57 27.88
N ARG A 44 -4.90 -9.72 27.72
CA ARG A 44 -3.89 -9.82 26.65
C ARG A 44 -4.46 -9.60 25.24
N GLU A 45 -5.69 -9.10 25.15
CA GLU A 45 -6.31 -8.74 23.88
C GLU A 45 -5.72 -7.44 23.35
N PHE A 46 -5.58 -7.36 22.03
CA PHE A 46 -5.13 -6.15 21.35
C PHE A 46 -6.31 -5.21 21.11
N ASP A 47 -6.13 -3.94 21.44
CA ASP A 47 -7.03 -2.86 21.04
C ASP A 47 -6.48 -2.24 19.75
N PHE A 48 -7.12 -2.57 18.63
CA PHE A 48 -6.74 -2.06 17.31
C PHE A 48 -7.31 -0.67 17.01
N ASP A 49 -8.21 -0.14 17.83
CA ASP A 49 -8.80 1.18 17.66
C ASP A 49 -8.05 2.26 18.47
N ASP A 50 -7.20 1.86 19.42
CA ASP A 50 -6.37 2.76 20.25
C ASP A 50 -5.07 3.19 19.53
N ASP A 51 -4.99 4.48 19.19
CA ASP A 51 -3.84 5.11 18.54
C ASP A 51 -2.91 5.89 19.49
N SER A 52 -3.10 5.76 20.81
CA SER A 52 -2.38 6.54 21.83
C SER A 52 -0.87 6.34 21.81
N LEU A 53 -0.40 5.18 21.32
CA LEU A 53 1.02 4.93 21.05
C LEU A 53 1.43 5.39 19.65
N ALA A 54 0.67 4.98 18.62
CA ALA A 54 0.89 5.38 17.24
C ALA A 54 -0.30 5.05 16.33
N VAL A 55 -0.71 6.00 15.48
CA VAL A 55 -1.66 5.78 14.36
C VAL A 55 -1.12 4.78 13.32
N ASN A 56 0.20 4.57 13.28
CA ASN A 56 0.86 3.61 12.40
C ASN A 56 1.31 2.36 13.19
N SER A 57 0.41 1.83 14.02
CA SER A 57 0.56 0.51 14.62
C SER A 57 0.66 -0.57 13.55
N ARG A 58 1.46 -1.61 13.80
CA ARG A 58 1.89 -2.56 12.76
C ARG A 58 1.95 -3.99 13.27
N VAL A 59 1.93 -4.93 12.32
CA VAL A 59 2.27 -6.33 12.57
C VAL A 59 3.11 -6.89 11.42
N GLY A 60 4.21 -7.55 11.77
CA GLY A 60 5.01 -8.35 10.85
C GLY A 60 4.66 -9.82 10.98
N TYR A 61 4.37 -10.50 9.86
CA TYR A 61 4.13 -11.95 9.86
C TYR A 61 4.65 -12.64 8.60
N PRO A 62 5.04 -13.93 8.67
CA PRO A 62 5.43 -14.72 7.50
C PRO A 62 4.30 -14.83 6.46
N VAL A 63 4.67 -14.89 5.18
CA VAL A 63 3.69 -14.92 4.08
C VAL A 63 2.81 -16.19 4.12
N GLU A 64 3.34 -17.27 4.66
CA GLU A 64 2.63 -18.54 4.91
C GLU A 64 1.44 -18.42 5.87
N TYR A 65 1.29 -17.29 6.58
CA TYR A 65 0.13 -17.06 7.44
C TYR A 65 -1.11 -16.65 6.65
N ILE A 66 -0.95 -16.25 5.39
CA ILE A 66 -2.03 -15.90 4.47
C ILE A 66 -2.42 -17.14 3.65
N PRO A 67 -3.65 -17.68 3.79
CA PRO A 67 -4.04 -18.96 3.17
C PRO A 67 -3.93 -19.01 1.64
N ASN A 68 -4.11 -17.87 0.96
CA ASN A 68 -4.13 -17.77 -0.50
C ASN A 68 -2.85 -17.14 -1.08
N ALA A 69 -1.73 -17.23 -0.36
CA ALA A 69 -0.46 -16.69 -0.84
C ALA A 69 0.29 -17.65 -1.77
N GLU A 70 0.95 -17.09 -2.79
CA GLU A 70 1.92 -17.81 -3.63
C GLU A 70 3.28 -17.86 -2.91
N LEU A 71 3.58 -19.00 -2.27
CA LEU A 71 4.73 -19.15 -1.38
C LEU A 71 6.09 -19.09 -2.09
N SER A 72 6.15 -19.33 -3.40
CA SER A 72 7.39 -19.10 -4.17
C SER A 72 7.73 -17.62 -4.30
N GLY A 73 6.76 -16.73 -4.06
CA GLY A 73 6.87 -15.30 -4.31
C GLY A 73 6.99 -14.97 -5.81
N MET A 74 6.81 -15.93 -6.73
CA MET A 74 7.00 -15.72 -8.16
C MET A 74 5.69 -15.88 -8.92
N SER A 75 5.35 -14.90 -9.75
CA SER A 75 4.25 -15.08 -10.70
C SER A 75 4.76 -15.72 -12.00
N PRO A 76 4.12 -16.81 -12.47
CA PRO A 76 4.41 -17.39 -13.78
C PRO A 76 3.95 -16.47 -14.91
N SER A 77 3.07 -15.49 -14.61
CA SER A 77 2.48 -14.59 -15.58
C SER A 77 3.14 -13.21 -15.56
N VAL A 78 3.02 -12.51 -16.68
CA VAL A 78 3.34 -11.08 -16.77
C VAL A 78 2.05 -10.28 -16.46
N PRO A 79 2.11 -9.21 -15.65
CA PRO A 79 0.93 -8.42 -15.32
C PRO A 79 0.20 -7.91 -16.57
N LYS A 80 -1.12 -8.07 -16.58
CA LYS A 80 -2.01 -7.51 -17.62
C LYS A 80 -2.73 -6.23 -17.16
N THR A 81 -2.61 -5.91 -15.89
CA THR A 81 -3.18 -4.73 -15.25
C THR A 81 -2.14 -4.13 -14.32
N VAL A 82 -1.97 -2.81 -14.38
CA VAL A 82 -1.18 -2.02 -13.42
C VAL A 82 -2.13 -1.03 -12.78
N ILE A 83 -2.12 -0.93 -11.46
CA ILE A 83 -2.97 -0.03 -10.69
C ILE A 83 -2.07 0.92 -9.91
N PHE A 84 -2.30 2.21 -10.08
CA PHE A 84 -1.76 3.26 -9.22
C PHE A 84 -2.82 3.63 -8.19
N LEU A 85 -2.47 3.50 -6.92
CA LEU A 85 -3.33 3.89 -5.81
C LEU A 85 -2.95 5.32 -5.40
N THR A 86 -3.96 6.18 -5.30
CA THR A 86 -3.78 7.56 -4.84
C THR A 86 -4.79 7.83 -3.73
N ALA A 87 -4.31 8.35 -2.61
CA ALA A 87 -5.16 8.85 -1.55
C ALA A 87 -5.38 10.35 -1.78
N ASP A 88 -6.34 10.71 -2.64
CA ASP A 88 -6.62 12.12 -2.94
C ASP A 88 -7.43 12.77 -1.80
N ALA A 89 -6.77 13.60 -0.99
CA ALA A 89 -7.43 14.35 0.08
C ALA A 89 -8.22 15.57 -0.42
N TYR A 90 -8.08 15.97 -1.70
CA TYR A 90 -8.91 17.01 -2.28
C TYR A 90 -10.27 16.51 -2.75
N GLY A 91 -10.44 15.19 -2.90
CA GLY A 91 -11.69 14.58 -3.37
C GLY A 91 -12.06 14.93 -4.81
N VAL A 92 -11.05 15.18 -5.66
CA VAL A 92 -11.22 15.63 -7.05
C VAL A 92 -11.13 14.46 -8.03
N LEU A 93 -10.21 13.52 -7.79
CA LEU A 93 -9.99 12.40 -8.68
C LEU A 93 -11.18 11.43 -8.66
N PRO A 94 -11.61 10.93 -9.84
CA PRO A 94 -12.68 9.93 -9.91
C PRO A 94 -12.23 8.63 -9.21
N PRO A 95 -13.18 7.79 -8.75
CA PRO A 95 -12.84 6.53 -8.09
C PRO A 95 -11.92 5.63 -8.91
N ILE A 96 -12.12 5.60 -10.24
CA ILE A 96 -11.26 4.86 -11.16
C ILE A 96 -11.14 5.58 -12.50
N SER A 97 -9.92 5.65 -13.03
CA SER A 97 -9.60 6.12 -14.38
C SER A 97 -8.76 5.09 -15.12
N LYS A 98 -9.15 4.75 -16.34
CA LYS A 98 -8.27 4.01 -17.25
C LYS A 98 -7.34 5.01 -17.93
N LEU A 99 -6.04 4.79 -17.82
CA LEU A 99 -5.03 5.69 -18.34
C LEU A 99 -4.56 5.25 -19.74
N ASP A 100 -4.29 6.22 -20.60
CA ASP A 100 -3.46 6.00 -21.78
C ASP A 100 -1.97 5.92 -21.42
N LYS A 101 -1.10 5.65 -22.41
CA LYS A 101 0.35 5.50 -22.21
C LYS A 101 0.98 6.77 -21.64
N ASN A 102 0.61 7.94 -22.13
CA ASN A 102 1.20 9.20 -21.69
C ASN A 102 0.73 9.57 -20.29
N GLN A 103 -0.55 9.34 -20.00
CA GLN A 103 -1.12 9.52 -18.67
C GLN A 103 -0.50 8.57 -17.65
N ALA A 104 -0.29 7.30 -18.00
CA ALA A 104 0.36 6.33 -17.12
C ALA A 104 1.77 6.81 -16.71
N MET A 105 2.54 7.30 -17.67
CA MET A 105 3.87 7.84 -17.41
C MET A 105 3.84 9.11 -16.58
N TYR A 106 2.92 10.02 -16.90
CA TYR A 106 2.70 11.24 -16.16
C TYR A 106 2.35 10.96 -14.70
N TYR A 107 1.30 10.18 -14.44
CA TYR A 107 0.86 9.86 -13.08
C TYR A 107 1.86 9.03 -12.29
N PHE A 108 2.64 8.17 -12.95
CA PHE A 108 3.71 7.43 -12.29
C PHE A 108 4.83 8.35 -11.81
N VAL A 109 5.32 9.26 -12.66
CA VAL A 109 6.39 10.19 -12.28
C VAL A 109 5.88 11.24 -11.28
N SER A 110 4.65 11.75 -11.46
CA SER A 110 4.03 12.65 -10.49
C SER A 110 3.85 11.99 -9.13
N GLY A 111 3.33 10.76 -9.08
CA GLY A 111 3.11 10.03 -7.83
C GLY A 111 2.24 10.80 -6.83
N PHE A 112 1.22 11.49 -7.34
CA PHE A 112 0.29 12.25 -6.51
C PHE A 112 -0.48 11.31 -5.57
N THR A 113 -0.41 11.57 -4.27
CA THR A 113 -1.12 10.85 -3.21
C THR A 113 -1.15 11.72 -1.95
N SER A 114 -1.49 11.17 -0.79
CA SER A 114 -1.33 11.85 0.50
C SER A 114 -0.41 11.07 1.43
N LYS A 115 0.36 11.79 2.25
CA LYS A 115 0.99 11.22 3.43
C LYS A 115 -0.11 10.99 4.46
N VAL A 116 -0.31 9.74 4.85
CA VAL A 116 -1.34 9.37 5.83
C VAL A 116 -0.80 9.65 7.23
N ALA A 117 -1.67 10.03 8.16
CA ALA A 117 -1.30 10.26 9.55
C ALA A 117 -0.47 9.09 10.13
N GLY A 118 0.63 9.44 10.80
CA GLY A 118 1.53 8.50 11.49
C GLY A 118 2.55 7.76 10.62
N THR A 119 2.56 7.90 9.29
CA THR A 119 3.58 7.24 8.44
C THR A 119 4.94 7.95 8.47
N GLU A 120 4.96 9.25 8.80
CA GLU A 120 6.17 10.06 8.99
C GLU A 120 6.03 10.93 10.26
N ILE A 121 7.15 11.20 10.93
CA ILE A 121 7.18 12.02 12.15
C ILE A 121 6.61 13.41 11.86
N GLY A 122 5.55 13.80 12.57
CA GLY A 122 4.93 15.12 12.48
C GLY A 122 3.72 15.22 11.53
N VAL A 123 3.29 14.14 10.87
CA VAL A 123 2.09 14.11 10.04
C VAL A 123 0.88 13.64 10.86
N THR A 124 -0.01 14.55 11.23
CA THR A 124 -1.23 14.28 12.03
C THR A 124 -2.51 14.23 11.21
N GLU A 125 -2.53 14.85 10.04
CA GLU A 125 -3.65 14.86 9.09
C GLU A 125 -3.15 14.46 7.69
N PRO A 126 -4.03 13.97 6.78
CA PRO A 126 -3.64 13.68 5.41
C PRO A 126 -3.05 14.90 4.71
N VAL A 127 -1.77 14.83 4.33
CA VAL A 127 -1.09 15.92 3.60
C VAL A 127 -0.90 15.51 2.15
N PRO A 128 -1.55 16.19 1.18
CA PRO A 128 -1.30 15.96 -0.24
C PRO A 128 0.17 16.11 -0.58
N THR A 129 0.68 15.18 -1.38
CA THR A 129 2.09 15.13 -1.75
C THR A 129 2.28 14.56 -3.15
N PHE A 130 3.44 14.82 -3.73
CA PHE A 130 3.91 14.20 -4.96
C PHE A 130 5.10 13.32 -4.57
N SER A 131 4.85 12.04 -4.33
CA SER A 131 5.89 11.06 -4.02
C SER A 131 6.23 10.33 -5.31
N THR A 132 7.24 10.81 -6.03
CA THR A 132 7.64 10.28 -7.33
C THR A 132 7.70 8.75 -7.36
N CYS A 133 7.12 8.15 -8.40
CA CYS A 133 6.95 6.70 -8.56
C CYS A 133 6.19 6.00 -7.41
N PHE A 134 5.41 6.75 -6.62
CA PHE A 134 4.72 6.31 -5.41
C PHE A 134 5.64 5.77 -4.31
N GLY A 135 6.92 6.15 -4.32
CA GLY A 135 7.93 5.58 -3.43
C GLY A 135 9.22 6.38 -3.33
N GLU A 136 9.16 7.70 -3.51
CA GLU A 136 10.32 8.60 -3.55
C GLU A 136 11.38 8.35 -2.45
N PRO A 137 11.02 8.11 -1.17
CA PRO A 137 12.01 7.85 -0.12
C PRO A 137 12.89 6.62 -0.33
N PHE A 138 12.52 5.72 -1.26
CA PHE A 138 13.18 4.43 -1.49
C PHE A 138 13.88 4.34 -2.85
N LEU A 139 13.91 5.42 -3.64
CA LEU A 139 14.47 5.42 -5.00
C LEU A 139 15.93 5.88 -5.01
N PRO A 140 16.91 4.97 -5.19
CA PRO A 140 18.33 5.34 -5.28
C PRO A 140 18.76 5.94 -6.63
N LEU A 141 17.88 5.94 -7.64
CA LEU A 141 18.20 6.38 -9.01
C LEU A 141 17.25 7.49 -9.43
N ASP A 142 17.58 8.15 -10.54
CA ASP A 142 16.70 9.14 -11.16
C ASP A 142 15.33 8.52 -11.53
N PRO A 143 14.21 9.19 -11.22
CA PRO A 143 12.86 8.72 -11.54
C PRO A 143 12.64 8.30 -13.00
N SER A 144 13.30 8.97 -13.94
CA SER A 144 13.17 8.67 -15.38
C SER A 144 13.60 7.24 -15.71
N VAL A 145 14.53 6.68 -14.94
CA VAL A 145 15.00 5.29 -15.10
C VAL A 145 13.88 4.32 -14.76
N TYR A 146 13.22 4.49 -13.62
CA TYR A 146 12.09 3.65 -13.20
C TYR A 146 10.90 3.80 -14.13
N ALA A 147 10.61 5.04 -14.54
CA ALA A 147 9.54 5.33 -15.47
C ALA A 147 9.77 4.61 -16.81
N ALA A 148 10.97 4.71 -17.39
CA ALA A 148 11.32 4.02 -18.63
C ALA A 148 11.21 2.49 -18.49
N MET A 149 11.66 1.92 -17.35
CA MET A 149 11.54 0.48 -17.08
C MET A 149 10.07 0.03 -16.99
N LEU A 150 9.21 0.81 -16.34
CA LEU A 150 7.78 0.49 -16.25
C LEU A 150 7.10 0.62 -17.62
N ALA A 151 7.41 1.67 -18.38
CA ALA A 151 6.88 1.90 -19.72
C ALA A 151 7.12 0.70 -20.65
N ASP A 152 8.39 0.26 -20.71
CA ASP A 152 8.82 -0.87 -21.52
C ASP A 152 8.09 -2.17 -21.14
N LYS A 153 7.96 -2.44 -19.83
CA LYS A 153 7.26 -3.62 -19.32
C LYS A 153 5.76 -3.58 -19.64
N VAL A 154 5.10 -2.44 -19.44
CA VAL A 154 3.66 -2.27 -19.74
C VAL A 154 3.39 -2.45 -21.23
N GLU A 155 4.22 -1.86 -22.09
CA GLU A 155 4.11 -1.95 -23.54
C GLU A 155 4.31 -3.40 -24.03
N LYS A 156 5.40 -4.06 -23.61
CA LYS A 156 5.66 -5.46 -23.97
C LYS A 156 4.57 -6.42 -23.47
N ALA A 157 3.98 -6.14 -22.31
CA ALA A 157 2.94 -6.97 -21.74
C ALA A 157 1.55 -6.72 -22.37
N GLY A 158 1.35 -5.57 -23.04
CA GLY A 158 0.03 -5.06 -23.40
C GLY A 158 -0.84 -4.80 -22.18
N ALA A 159 -0.24 -4.36 -21.07
CA ALA A 159 -0.95 -4.16 -19.80
C ALA A 159 -1.82 -2.89 -19.85
N LYS A 160 -2.97 -2.96 -19.19
CA LYS A 160 -3.85 -1.79 -18.98
C LYS A 160 -3.46 -1.09 -17.69
N VAL A 161 -3.37 0.24 -17.71
CA VAL A 161 -3.01 1.03 -16.52
C VAL A 161 -4.24 1.76 -16.01
N TYR A 162 -4.41 1.76 -14.68
CA TYR A 162 -5.51 2.43 -14.01
C TYR A 162 -4.99 3.30 -12.86
N LEU A 163 -5.65 4.43 -12.63
CA LEU A 163 -5.52 5.23 -11.42
C LEU A 163 -6.78 5.01 -10.58
N VAL A 164 -6.61 4.64 -9.32
CA VAL A 164 -7.71 4.38 -8.39
C VAL A 164 -7.56 5.29 -7.19
N ASN A 165 -8.60 6.11 -6.95
CA ASN A 165 -8.66 6.97 -5.78
C ASN A 165 -9.16 6.15 -4.58
N THR A 166 -8.28 5.95 -3.60
CA THR A 166 -8.57 5.28 -2.32
C THR A 166 -8.63 6.27 -1.15
N GLY A 167 -8.61 7.57 -1.45
CA GLY A 167 -8.76 8.65 -0.49
C GLY A 167 -10.22 9.09 -0.39
N TRP A 168 -10.44 10.39 -0.53
CA TRP A 168 -11.73 11.02 -0.27
C TRP A 168 -12.47 11.34 -1.56
N ASN A 169 -13.74 11.69 -1.42
CA ASN A 169 -14.58 12.19 -2.50
C ASN A 169 -15.23 13.53 -2.08
N GLY A 170 -16.14 14.08 -2.90
CA GLY A 170 -16.79 15.37 -2.63
C GLY A 170 -17.64 15.45 -1.35
N THR A 171 -17.88 14.35 -0.63
CA THR A 171 -18.56 14.34 0.68
C THR A 171 -17.65 14.62 1.87
N GLY A 172 -16.34 14.70 1.65
CA GLY A 172 -15.35 14.46 2.70
C GLY A 172 -15.31 12.99 3.08
#